data_AF-A0AAV2UT38-F1
#
_entry.id   AF-A0AAV2UT38-F1
#
_cell.length_a   1.000
_cell.length_b   1.000
_cell.length_c   1.000
_cell.angle_alpha   90.00
_cell.angle_beta   90.00
_cell.angle_gamma   90.00
#
_symmetry.space_group_name_H-M   'P 1'
#
loop_
_entity.id
_entity.type
_entity.pdbx_description
1 polymer ?
#
loop_
_entity_poly.entity_id
_entity_poly.type
_entity_poly.pdbx_seq_one_letter_code
_entity_poly.pdbx_strand_id
1 'polypeptide(L)'
;MNLKEEVFLNQNCAEMMIKKAAQLILGSDLDFAYTRDVQDIQIDLGPAFMFSPDEEKTLWVSGKNQETLEKDLATLNKSSVYFFRTGTQGGAGHWQVLYYEAAKSGWVSYSSQSNHFQVTDSNGKLTVSGKGLLVPHANWGKENGNYAFLLVNASAQNIIHAANFVYILRTQNENAAIEYCALNHEFHPEIKRTARVKAEPETGIKGEIHNPPKDLSCENLKTIYSKHVALLHVINRLEAGSKSYNPYWMGSQAKLNTILGALGACYQKGIDVDSELSNSNSELSKAINIRRLPSLFSFWGGKNESPVESRKIIDENRTYRRNNP
;
A
#
# COMPACT_ATOMS: atom_id res chain seq x y z
N MET A 1 34.60 -13.18 -22.87
CA MET A 1 33.32 -12.46 -22.97
C MET A 1 32.27 -13.40 -22.41
N ASN A 2 31.99 -13.34 -21.10
CA ASN A 2 31.02 -14.23 -20.47
C ASN A 2 29.63 -13.62 -20.65
N LEU A 3 28.87 -14.11 -21.61
CA LEU A 3 27.43 -13.95 -21.63
C LEU A 3 26.93 -14.56 -20.32
N LYS A 4 26.38 -13.75 -19.40
CA LYS A 4 25.65 -14.28 -18.25
C LYS A 4 24.52 -15.12 -18.84
N GLU A 5 24.54 -16.42 -18.63
CA GLU A 5 23.39 -17.27 -18.92
C GLU A 5 22.21 -16.75 -18.10
N GLU A 6 21.17 -16.27 -18.77
CA GLU A 6 19.91 -15.93 -18.13
C GLU A 6 19.32 -17.21 -17.53
N VAL A 7 19.00 -17.16 -16.24
CA VAL A 7 18.33 -18.26 -15.55
C VAL A 7 16.87 -18.27 -15.98
N PHE A 8 16.45 -19.33 -16.67
CA PHE A 8 15.05 -19.53 -17.02
C PHE A 8 14.29 -20.10 -15.82
N LEU A 9 13.25 -19.39 -15.37
CA LEU A 9 12.39 -19.76 -14.25
C LEU A 9 10.98 -20.11 -14.76
N ASN A 10 10.56 -21.37 -14.61
CA ASN A 10 9.20 -21.78 -14.97
C ASN A 10 8.16 -21.27 -13.95
N GLN A 11 8.50 -21.26 -12.66
CA GLN A 11 7.61 -20.90 -11.56
C GLN A 11 7.76 -19.43 -11.14
N ASN A 12 7.82 -18.51 -12.11
CA ASN A 12 8.10 -17.09 -11.89
C ASN A 12 6.87 -16.23 -11.50
N CYS A 13 5.74 -16.85 -11.14
CA CYS A 13 4.49 -16.14 -10.83
C CYS A 13 4.69 -15.09 -9.71
N ALA A 14 5.45 -15.45 -8.66
CA ALA A 14 5.73 -14.57 -7.53
C ALA A 14 6.42 -13.27 -7.97
N GLU A 15 7.48 -13.37 -8.78
CA GLU A 15 8.22 -12.24 -9.30
C GLU A 15 7.34 -11.38 -10.21
N MET A 16 6.54 -11.99 -11.08
CA MET A 16 5.66 -11.24 -11.98
C MET A 16 4.59 -10.45 -11.22
N MET A 17 4.03 -11.03 -10.16
CA MET A 17 3.12 -10.32 -9.25
C MET A 17 3.81 -9.14 -8.57
N ILE A 18 5.00 -9.36 -8.00
CA ILE A 18 5.75 -8.32 -7.27
C ILE A 18 6.17 -7.20 -8.23
N LYS A 19 6.63 -7.52 -9.45
CA LYS A 19 6.92 -6.54 -10.51
C LYS A 19 5.69 -5.71 -10.84
N LYS A 20 4.52 -6.34 -10.99
CA LYS A 20 3.26 -5.62 -11.25
C LYS A 20 2.89 -4.67 -10.11
N ALA A 21 3.02 -5.10 -8.86
CA ALA A 21 2.78 -4.23 -7.70
C ALA A 21 3.78 -3.07 -7.63
N ALA A 22 5.07 -3.32 -7.86
CA ALA A 22 6.12 -2.31 -7.89
C ALA A 22 5.90 -1.27 -9.01
N GLN A 23 5.46 -1.70 -10.19
CA GLN A 23 5.11 -0.78 -11.28
C GLN A 23 3.98 0.17 -10.89
N LEU A 24 2.93 -0.36 -10.26
CA LEU A 24 1.73 0.40 -9.93
C LEU A 24 1.94 1.34 -8.73
N ILE A 25 2.68 0.89 -7.71
CA ILE A 25 2.84 1.62 -6.45
C ILE A 25 4.14 2.41 -6.39
N LEU A 26 5.26 1.82 -6.83
CA LEU A 26 6.60 2.43 -6.74
C LEU A 26 7.02 3.13 -8.03
N GLY A 27 6.29 2.95 -9.13
CA GLY A 27 6.68 3.50 -10.44
C GLY A 27 8.02 2.95 -10.94
N SER A 28 8.36 1.72 -10.56
CA SER A 28 9.64 1.09 -10.91
C SER A 28 9.44 -0.34 -11.42
N ASP A 29 10.29 -0.72 -12.36
CA ASP A 29 10.46 -2.10 -12.75
C ASP A 29 11.51 -2.75 -11.84
N LEU A 30 11.25 -3.99 -11.42
CA LEU A 30 12.18 -4.79 -10.65
C LEU A 30 12.78 -5.87 -11.53
N ASP A 31 14.08 -6.06 -11.41
CA ASP A 31 14.80 -7.16 -12.02
C ASP A 31 15.48 -8.01 -10.95
N PHE A 32 15.15 -9.30 -10.93
CA PHE A 32 15.65 -10.25 -9.95
C PHE A 32 16.87 -10.93 -10.56
N ALA A 33 18.07 -10.44 -10.23
CA ALA A 33 19.31 -10.97 -10.78
C ALA A 33 19.68 -12.28 -10.07
N TYR A 34 19.12 -13.38 -10.56
CA TYR A 34 19.47 -14.72 -10.11
C TYR A 34 20.76 -15.21 -10.79
N THR A 35 21.61 -15.88 -10.02
CA THR A 35 22.73 -16.68 -10.55
C THR A 35 22.29 -18.14 -10.74
N ARG A 36 23.14 -18.98 -11.34
CA ARG A 36 22.89 -20.43 -11.44
C ARG A 36 22.63 -21.02 -10.03
N ASP A 37 21.81 -22.07 -9.96
CA ASP A 37 21.35 -22.78 -8.75
C ASP A 37 20.25 -22.07 -7.92
N VAL A 38 19.08 -21.86 -8.53
CA VAL A 38 17.88 -21.36 -7.81
C VAL A 38 16.77 -22.41 -7.73
N GLN A 39 15.96 -22.32 -6.67
CA GLN A 39 14.78 -23.16 -6.51
C GLN A 39 13.64 -22.68 -7.44
N ASP A 40 13.40 -23.42 -8.52
CA ASP A 40 12.29 -23.19 -9.46
C ASP A 40 10.98 -23.84 -8.97
N ILE A 41 10.50 -23.37 -7.82
CA ILE A 41 9.26 -23.83 -7.17
C ILE A 41 8.23 -22.70 -7.07
N GLN A 42 6.96 -23.08 -6.87
CA GLN A 42 5.91 -22.15 -6.44
C GLN A 42 6.21 -21.64 -5.03
N ILE A 43 5.97 -20.35 -4.79
CA ILE A 43 6.29 -19.67 -3.53
C ILE A 43 4.99 -19.17 -2.90
N ASP A 44 4.74 -19.57 -1.65
CA ASP A 44 3.72 -18.93 -0.81
C ASP A 44 4.27 -17.62 -0.25
N LEU A 45 3.63 -16.49 -0.55
CA LEU A 45 4.05 -15.17 -0.08
C LEU A 45 3.63 -14.89 1.37
N GLY A 46 2.82 -15.75 2.00
CA GLY A 46 2.30 -15.56 3.35
C GLY A 46 3.35 -15.15 4.39
N PRO A 47 4.48 -15.87 4.52
CA PRO A 47 5.52 -15.54 5.49
C PRO A 47 6.17 -14.17 5.26
N ALA A 48 6.22 -13.68 4.01
CA ALA A 48 6.76 -12.35 3.69
C ALA A 48 5.95 -11.22 4.36
N PHE A 49 4.68 -11.46 4.65
CA PHE A 49 3.77 -10.47 5.23
C PHE A 49 3.61 -10.64 6.75
N MET A 50 4.39 -11.49 7.40
CA MET A 50 4.36 -11.67 8.86
C MET A 50 4.68 -10.35 9.60
N PHE A 51 5.60 -9.55 9.04
CA PHE A 51 6.02 -8.26 9.60
C PHE A 51 5.17 -7.07 9.13
N SER A 52 4.19 -7.31 8.25
CA SER A 52 3.23 -6.30 7.84
C SER A 52 2.40 -5.85 9.05
N PRO A 53 2.10 -4.55 9.21
CA PRO A 53 1.13 -4.09 10.19
C PRO A 53 -0.21 -4.80 10.02
N ASP A 54 -0.94 -4.98 11.13
CA ASP A 54 -2.23 -5.66 11.12
C ASP A 54 -3.28 -4.87 10.32
N GLU A 55 -3.19 -3.55 10.30
CA GLU A 55 -4.08 -2.68 9.52
C GLU A 55 -3.92 -2.87 8.01
N GLU A 56 -2.78 -3.40 7.57
CA GLU A 56 -2.54 -3.71 6.16
C GLU A 56 -3.01 -5.12 5.77
N LYS A 57 -3.50 -5.93 6.73
CA LYS A 57 -3.98 -7.30 6.51
C LYS A 57 -5.48 -7.39 6.79
N THR A 58 -6.28 -7.72 5.77
CA THR A 58 -7.73 -7.91 5.92
C THR A 58 -8.11 -9.32 5.53
N LEU A 59 -8.88 -10.02 6.38
CA LEU A 59 -9.43 -11.32 6.06
C LEU A 59 -10.92 -11.20 5.74
N TRP A 60 -11.32 -11.58 4.52
CA TRP A 60 -12.71 -11.63 4.08
C TRP A 60 -13.24 -13.06 4.06
N VAL A 61 -14.52 -13.18 4.43
CA VAL A 61 -15.26 -14.46 4.50
C VAL A 61 -16.53 -14.40 3.65
N SER A 62 -16.51 -13.60 2.58
CA SER A 62 -17.68 -13.18 1.82
C SER A 62 -17.88 -13.90 0.49
N GLY A 63 -16.99 -14.79 0.06
CA GLY A 63 -17.07 -15.43 -1.25
C GLY A 63 -18.11 -16.56 -1.36
N LYS A 64 -18.97 -16.74 -0.34
CA LYS A 64 -20.11 -17.66 -0.45
C LYS A 64 -21.19 -17.11 -1.38
N ASN A 65 -21.42 -15.79 -1.36
CA ASN A 65 -22.46 -15.12 -2.15
C ASN A 65 -21.86 -13.97 -2.97
N GLN A 66 -22.45 -13.73 -4.14
CA GLN A 66 -21.97 -12.71 -5.06
C GLN A 66 -22.05 -11.31 -4.44
N GLU A 67 -23.20 -10.94 -3.86
CA GLU A 67 -23.47 -9.60 -3.35
C GLU A 67 -22.55 -9.22 -2.19
N THR A 68 -22.19 -10.20 -1.34
CA THR A 68 -21.29 -9.97 -0.22
C THR A 68 -19.86 -9.72 -0.69
N LEU A 69 -19.39 -10.45 -1.70
CA LEU A 69 -18.07 -10.20 -2.28
C LEU A 69 -18.02 -8.87 -3.04
N GLU A 70 -19.07 -8.53 -3.79
CA GLU A 70 -19.19 -7.22 -4.45
C GLU A 70 -19.14 -6.07 -3.44
N LYS A 71 -19.82 -6.23 -2.29
CA LYS A 71 -19.81 -5.24 -1.22
C LYS A 71 -18.42 -5.08 -0.62
N ASP A 72 -17.71 -6.17 -0.36
CA ASP A 72 -16.34 -6.13 0.14
C ASP A 72 -15.38 -5.46 -0.85
N LEU A 73 -15.46 -5.82 -2.15
CA LEU A 73 -14.69 -5.17 -3.21
C LEU A 73 -14.98 -3.67 -3.34
N ALA A 74 -16.22 -3.25 -3.09
CA ALA A 74 -16.61 -1.84 -3.11
C ALA A 74 -16.02 -1.04 -1.94
N THR A 75 -15.58 -1.68 -0.85
CA THR A 75 -14.92 -1.01 0.28
C THR A 75 -13.47 -0.62 -0.01
N LEU A 76 -12.85 -1.25 -1.02
CA LEU A 76 -11.44 -1.04 -1.33
C LEU A 76 -11.20 0.32 -1.98
N ASN A 77 -10.04 0.91 -1.65
CA ASN A 77 -9.58 2.12 -2.32
C ASN A 77 -9.08 1.77 -3.73
N LYS A 78 -9.72 2.33 -4.77
CA LYS A 78 -9.37 2.10 -6.18
C LYS A 78 -7.95 2.54 -6.56
N SER A 79 -7.29 3.37 -5.75
CA SER A 79 -5.89 3.76 -5.97
C SER A 79 -4.89 2.83 -5.28
N SER A 80 -5.37 1.88 -4.46
CA SER A 80 -4.54 0.92 -3.75
C SER A 80 -4.38 -0.38 -4.55
N VAL A 81 -3.33 -1.11 -4.23
CA VAL A 81 -3.00 -2.42 -4.79
C VAL A 81 -2.87 -3.39 -3.63
N TYR A 82 -3.32 -4.63 -3.82
CA TYR A 82 -3.31 -5.64 -2.77
C TYR A 82 -2.67 -6.93 -3.28
N PHE A 83 -1.85 -7.57 -2.45
CA PHE A 83 -1.59 -8.99 -2.57
C PHE A 83 -2.83 -9.72 -2.04
N PHE A 84 -3.44 -10.54 -2.87
CA PHE A 84 -4.72 -11.18 -2.64
C PHE A 84 -4.55 -12.70 -2.67
N ARG A 85 -4.77 -13.37 -1.55
CA ARG A 85 -4.76 -14.83 -1.45
C ARG A 85 -6.18 -15.35 -1.55
N THR A 86 -6.38 -16.34 -2.41
CA THR A 86 -7.60 -17.16 -2.51
C THR A 86 -7.30 -18.58 -2.04
N GLY A 87 -8.28 -19.27 -1.47
CA GLY A 87 -8.14 -20.68 -1.04
C GLY A 87 -8.64 -20.93 0.38
N THR A 88 -8.18 -22.02 0.98
CA THR A 88 -8.59 -22.41 2.33
C THR A 88 -7.56 -22.02 3.38
N GLN A 89 -8.01 -21.85 4.62
CA GLN A 89 -7.15 -21.74 5.80
C GLN A 89 -6.48 -23.08 6.09
N GLY A 90 -5.17 -23.07 6.36
CA GLY A 90 -4.40 -24.28 6.64
C GLY A 90 -4.23 -25.25 5.46
N GLY A 91 -4.68 -24.86 4.27
CA GLY A 91 -4.57 -25.63 3.03
C GLY A 91 -3.94 -24.82 1.89
N ALA A 92 -4.09 -25.33 0.67
CA ALA A 92 -3.58 -24.66 -0.52
C ALA A 92 -4.17 -23.25 -0.68
N GLY A 93 -3.29 -22.31 -1.03
CA GLY A 93 -3.67 -20.94 -1.36
C GLY A 93 -2.97 -20.49 -2.62
N HIS A 94 -3.64 -19.63 -3.37
CA HIS A 94 -3.09 -19.00 -4.55
C HIS A 94 -2.99 -17.50 -4.32
N TRP A 95 -1.81 -16.93 -4.57
CA TRP A 95 -1.59 -15.49 -4.49
C TRP A 95 -1.75 -14.86 -5.87
N GLN A 96 -2.32 -13.66 -5.88
CA GLN A 96 -2.46 -12.79 -7.04
C GLN A 96 -2.38 -11.32 -6.62
N VAL A 97 -2.16 -10.41 -7.55
CA VAL A 97 -2.29 -8.96 -7.33
C VAL A 97 -3.70 -8.53 -7.70
N LEU A 98 -4.37 -7.84 -6.79
CA LEU A 98 -5.65 -7.18 -7.01
C LEU A 98 -5.42 -5.67 -7.17
N TYR A 99 -5.78 -5.12 -8.32
CA TYR A 99 -5.68 -3.67 -8.59
C TYR A 99 -6.86 -3.19 -9.44
N TYR A 100 -7.22 -1.91 -9.34
CA TYR A 100 -8.24 -1.32 -10.20
C TYR A 100 -7.61 -0.76 -11.48
N GLU A 101 -8.09 -1.21 -12.64
CA GLU A 101 -7.61 -0.74 -13.94
C GLU A 101 -8.58 0.30 -14.51
N ALA A 102 -8.18 1.58 -14.48
CA ALA A 102 -9.04 2.68 -14.91
C ALA A 102 -9.53 2.54 -16.36
N ALA A 103 -8.68 2.03 -17.26
CA ALA A 103 -9.04 1.80 -18.66
C ALA A 103 -10.17 0.76 -18.85
N LYS A 104 -10.36 -0.13 -17.87
CA LYS A 104 -11.42 -1.15 -17.86
C LYS A 104 -12.55 -0.84 -16.87
N SER A 105 -12.40 0.24 -16.11
CA SER A 105 -13.31 0.61 -15.02
C SER A 105 -13.62 -0.54 -14.07
N GLY A 106 -12.62 -1.34 -13.69
CA GLY A 106 -12.87 -2.53 -12.88
C GLY A 106 -11.65 -3.06 -12.14
N TRP A 107 -11.90 -3.86 -11.10
CA TRP A 107 -10.87 -4.63 -10.40
C TRP A 107 -10.33 -5.74 -11.30
N VAL A 108 -9.03 -5.98 -11.24
CA VAL A 108 -8.31 -6.98 -12.02
C VAL A 108 -7.49 -7.84 -11.07
N SER A 109 -7.58 -9.16 -11.26
CA SER A 109 -6.71 -10.15 -10.64
C SER A 109 -5.59 -10.50 -11.61
N TYR A 110 -4.34 -10.42 -11.16
CA TYR A 110 -3.16 -10.73 -11.95
C TYR A 110 -2.24 -11.69 -11.19
N SER A 111 -2.07 -12.90 -11.69
CA SER A 111 -1.14 -13.90 -11.12
C SER A 111 0.14 -14.00 -11.95
N SER A 112 0.02 -13.92 -13.26
CA SER A 112 1.13 -13.97 -14.21
C SER A 112 0.72 -13.36 -15.55
N GLN A 113 1.63 -13.31 -16.53
CA GLN A 113 1.30 -12.84 -17.89
C GLN A 113 0.23 -13.68 -18.56
N SER A 114 0.18 -14.98 -18.30
CA SER A 114 -0.78 -15.91 -18.89
C SER A 114 -2.03 -16.13 -18.03
N ASN A 115 -2.03 -15.66 -16.78
CA ASN A 115 -3.15 -15.81 -15.86
C ASN A 115 -3.51 -14.48 -15.19
N HIS A 116 -4.46 -13.79 -15.82
CA HIS A 116 -5.08 -12.58 -15.29
C HIS A 116 -6.51 -12.43 -15.81
N PHE A 117 -7.39 -11.85 -15.02
CA PHE A 117 -8.79 -11.63 -15.41
C PHE A 117 -9.40 -10.41 -14.73
N GLN A 118 -10.37 -9.79 -15.40
CA GLN A 118 -11.15 -8.71 -14.82
C GLN A 118 -12.17 -9.29 -13.83
N VAL A 119 -12.14 -8.82 -12.59
CA VAL A 119 -12.98 -9.26 -11.47
C VAL A 119 -14.32 -8.54 -11.50
N THR A 120 -14.31 -7.21 -11.67
CA THR A 120 -15.55 -6.40 -11.70
C THR A 120 -15.73 -5.63 -12.99
N ASP A 121 -16.99 -5.40 -13.37
CA ASP A 121 -17.36 -4.47 -14.44
C ASP A 121 -17.41 -3.01 -13.95
N SER A 122 -17.82 -2.11 -14.85
CA SER A 122 -17.96 -0.66 -14.59
C SER A 122 -18.98 -0.30 -13.51
N ASN A 123 -19.93 -1.19 -13.20
CA ASN A 123 -20.94 -1.00 -12.17
C ASN A 123 -20.49 -1.60 -10.83
N GLY A 124 -19.26 -2.10 -10.74
CA GLY A 124 -18.74 -2.78 -9.56
C GLY A 124 -19.34 -4.18 -9.34
N LYS A 125 -19.94 -4.78 -10.37
CA LYS A 125 -20.53 -6.13 -10.31
C LYS A 125 -19.54 -7.18 -10.78
N LEU A 126 -19.63 -8.39 -10.25
CA LEU A 126 -18.72 -9.47 -10.66
C LEU A 126 -18.94 -9.83 -12.12
N THR A 127 -17.84 -9.89 -12.88
CA THR A 127 -17.84 -10.45 -14.24
C THR A 127 -18.02 -11.97 -14.21
N VAL A 128 -18.16 -12.61 -15.37
CA VAL A 128 -18.17 -14.09 -15.46
C VAL A 128 -16.92 -14.70 -14.82
N SER A 129 -15.73 -14.15 -15.07
CA SER A 129 -14.48 -14.60 -14.45
C SER A 129 -14.43 -14.26 -12.95
N GLY A 130 -14.92 -13.08 -12.55
CA GLY A 130 -15.01 -12.68 -11.14
C GLY A 130 -15.87 -13.62 -10.31
N LYS A 131 -16.96 -14.17 -10.87
CA LYS A 131 -17.78 -15.20 -10.23
C LYS A 131 -17.03 -16.51 -9.98
N GLY A 132 -15.94 -16.77 -10.70
CA GLY A 132 -15.05 -17.90 -10.45
C GLY A 132 -14.32 -17.83 -9.10
N LEU A 133 -14.31 -16.67 -8.42
CA LEU A 133 -13.80 -16.55 -7.06
C LEU A 133 -14.78 -17.06 -6.00
N LEU A 134 -16.06 -17.24 -6.36
CA LEU A 134 -17.09 -17.68 -5.43
C LEU A 134 -16.99 -19.18 -5.18
N VAL A 135 -17.22 -19.60 -3.93
CA VAL A 135 -17.32 -21.01 -3.55
C VAL A 135 -18.62 -21.20 -2.75
N PRO A 136 -19.78 -21.30 -3.44
CA PRO A 136 -21.09 -21.20 -2.79
C PRO A 136 -21.44 -22.42 -1.91
N HIS A 137 -20.82 -23.57 -2.17
CA HIS A 137 -21.13 -24.84 -1.52
C HIS A 137 -20.12 -25.25 -0.45
N ALA A 138 -19.27 -24.33 0.01
CA ALA A 138 -18.31 -24.56 1.09
C ALA A 138 -18.49 -23.56 2.24
N ASN A 139 -17.88 -23.86 3.39
CA ASN A 139 -17.86 -22.96 4.53
C ASN A 139 -16.80 -21.87 4.35
N TRP A 140 -17.16 -20.66 4.79
CA TRP A 140 -16.29 -19.50 4.80
C TRP A 140 -16.06 -19.04 6.23
N GLY A 141 -14.82 -18.75 6.61
CA GLY A 141 -14.49 -18.55 8.01
C GLY A 141 -13.00 -18.44 8.30
N LYS A 142 -12.68 -18.32 9.59
CA LYS A 142 -11.29 -18.14 10.07
C LYS A 142 -10.62 -19.45 10.49
N GLU A 143 -11.41 -20.51 10.67
CA GLU A 143 -10.90 -21.82 11.12
C GLU A 143 -10.30 -22.62 9.95
N ASN A 144 -9.40 -23.56 10.28
CA ASN A 144 -8.77 -24.45 9.30
C ASN A 144 -9.80 -25.19 8.44
N GLY A 145 -9.51 -25.29 7.15
CA GLY A 145 -10.38 -25.92 6.15
C GLY A 145 -11.45 -24.99 5.57
N ASN A 146 -11.75 -23.85 6.20
CA ASN A 146 -12.68 -22.88 5.62
C ASN A 146 -12.04 -22.09 4.49
N TYR A 147 -12.86 -21.68 3.51
CA TYR A 147 -12.47 -20.69 2.52
C TYR A 147 -12.38 -19.29 3.12
N ALA A 148 -11.40 -18.52 2.67
CA ALA A 148 -11.31 -17.11 2.97
C ALA A 148 -10.49 -16.40 1.89
N PHE A 149 -10.62 -15.08 1.83
CA PHE A 149 -9.66 -14.26 1.12
C PHE A 149 -8.79 -13.50 2.11
N LEU A 150 -7.48 -13.49 1.89
CA LEU A 150 -6.57 -12.63 2.62
C LEU A 150 -6.08 -11.52 1.69
N LEU A 151 -6.31 -10.28 2.08
CA LEU A 151 -5.79 -9.09 1.42
C LEU A 151 -4.65 -8.55 2.26
N VAL A 152 -3.51 -8.31 1.62
CA VAL A 152 -2.39 -7.57 2.20
C VAL A 152 -2.14 -6.34 1.33
N ASN A 153 -2.15 -5.14 1.91
CA ASN A 153 -1.86 -3.91 1.18
C ASN A 153 -0.47 -4.01 0.55
N ALA A 154 -0.35 -3.75 -0.75
CA ALA A 154 0.94 -3.70 -1.43
C ALA A 154 1.61 -2.34 -1.18
N SER A 155 1.83 -2.01 0.09
CA SER A 155 2.62 -0.86 0.51
C SER A 155 4.07 -1.02 0.04
N ALA A 156 4.83 0.08 0.03
CA ALA A 156 6.24 0.02 -0.35
C ALA A 156 7.01 -1.03 0.49
N GLN A 157 6.72 -1.09 1.79
CA GLN A 157 7.35 -2.03 2.71
C GLN A 157 6.95 -3.49 2.41
N ASN A 158 5.67 -3.77 2.14
CA ASN A 158 5.23 -5.12 1.81
C ASN A 158 5.74 -5.58 0.43
N ILE A 159 5.91 -4.67 -0.53
CA ILE A 159 6.55 -4.98 -1.81
C ILE A 159 8.03 -5.34 -1.58
N ILE A 160 8.75 -4.59 -0.73
CA ILE A 160 10.14 -4.89 -0.35
C ILE A 160 10.24 -6.26 0.33
N HIS A 161 9.40 -6.52 1.33
CA HIS A 161 9.40 -7.81 2.03
C HIS A 161 9.09 -8.97 1.08
N ALA A 162 8.09 -8.85 0.21
CA ALA A 162 7.77 -9.89 -0.77
C ALA A 162 8.93 -10.14 -1.74
N ALA A 163 9.56 -9.07 -2.26
CA ALA A 163 10.70 -9.16 -3.17
C ALA A 163 11.91 -9.82 -2.51
N ASN A 164 12.26 -9.38 -1.30
CA ASN A 164 13.37 -9.93 -0.53
C ASN A 164 13.13 -11.39 -0.15
N PHE A 165 11.91 -11.70 0.30
CA PHE A 165 11.54 -13.06 0.67
C PHE A 165 11.69 -14.01 -0.52
N VAL A 166 11.12 -13.66 -1.68
CA VAL A 166 11.24 -14.47 -2.91
C VAL A 166 12.70 -14.63 -3.34
N TYR A 167 13.49 -13.55 -3.31
CA TYR A 167 14.89 -13.62 -3.71
C TYR A 167 15.71 -14.54 -2.80
N ILE A 168 15.59 -14.38 -1.48
CA ILE A 168 16.34 -15.18 -0.51
C ILE A 168 15.83 -16.63 -0.49
N LEU A 169 14.52 -16.86 -0.60
CA LEU A 169 13.96 -18.21 -0.61
C LEU A 169 14.47 -19.02 -1.82
N ARG A 170 14.52 -18.40 -3.01
CA ARG A 170 15.04 -19.06 -4.20
C ARG A 170 16.53 -19.37 -4.15
N THR A 171 17.31 -18.48 -3.56
CA THR A 171 18.79 -18.58 -3.52
C THR A 171 19.30 -19.32 -2.29
N GLN A 172 18.47 -19.48 -1.27
CA GLN A 172 18.81 -20.11 0.00
C GLN A 172 17.68 -21.03 0.45
N ASN A 173 16.82 -20.58 1.38
CA ASN A 173 15.70 -21.34 1.93
C ASN A 173 14.71 -20.40 2.66
N GLU A 174 13.57 -20.94 3.09
CA GLU A 174 12.50 -20.18 3.74
C GLU A 174 12.91 -19.53 5.07
N ASN A 175 13.64 -20.23 5.94
CA ASN A 175 14.06 -19.67 7.23
C ASN A 175 14.96 -18.44 7.05
N ALA A 176 15.93 -18.54 6.14
CA ALA A 176 16.80 -17.42 5.80
C ALA A 176 16.02 -16.22 5.23
N ALA A 177 14.97 -16.49 4.44
CA ALA A 177 14.12 -15.45 3.87
C ALA A 177 13.30 -14.72 4.94
N ILE A 178 12.76 -15.44 5.93
CA ILE A 178 12.04 -14.86 7.08
C ILE A 178 12.97 -13.99 7.92
N GLU A 179 14.15 -14.52 8.28
CA GLU A 179 15.15 -13.78 9.07
C GLU A 179 15.62 -12.52 8.35
N TYR A 180 15.86 -12.61 7.03
CA TYR A 180 16.25 -11.46 6.23
C TYR A 180 15.18 -10.37 6.24
N CYS A 181 13.90 -10.74 6.07
CA CYS A 181 12.78 -9.80 6.10
C CYS A 181 12.57 -9.16 7.48
N ALA A 182 12.93 -9.83 8.58
CA ALA A 182 12.85 -9.27 9.93
C ALA A 182 13.83 -8.11 10.17
N LEU A 183 15.00 -8.16 9.52
CA LEU A 183 16.11 -7.24 9.76
C LEU A 183 16.23 -6.15 8.69
N ASN A 184 15.75 -6.41 7.47
CA ASN A 184 15.99 -5.54 6.32
C ASN A 184 14.70 -4.87 5.82
N HIS A 185 14.80 -3.56 5.58
CA HIS A 185 13.69 -2.71 5.16
C HIS A 185 13.90 -2.09 3.77
N GLU A 186 14.99 -2.45 3.10
CA GLU A 186 15.33 -2.04 1.73
C GLU A 186 15.37 -3.27 0.82
N PHE A 187 15.25 -3.05 -0.49
CA PHE A 187 15.42 -4.13 -1.46
C PHE A 187 16.81 -4.74 -1.36
N HIS A 188 16.88 -6.06 -1.46
CA HIS A 188 18.15 -6.78 -1.57
C HIS A 188 18.97 -6.21 -2.74
N PRO A 189 20.29 -6.01 -2.62
CA PRO A 189 21.11 -5.34 -3.63
C PRO A 189 21.06 -5.95 -5.03
N GLU A 190 20.79 -7.26 -5.12
CA GLU A 190 20.66 -8.00 -6.39
C GLU A 190 19.26 -7.91 -7.02
N ILE A 191 18.32 -7.23 -6.36
CA ILE A 191 17.04 -6.86 -6.96
C ILE A 191 17.20 -5.44 -7.52
N LYS A 192 17.52 -5.36 -8.82
CA LYS A 192 17.79 -4.07 -9.48
C LYS A 192 16.47 -3.34 -9.71
N ARG A 193 16.47 -2.04 -9.38
CA ARG A 193 15.34 -1.16 -9.62
C ARG A 193 15.64 -0.24 -10.78
N THR A 194 14.72 -0.20 -11.74
CA THR A 194 14.79 0.75 -12.85
C THR A 194 13.58 1.67 -12.74
N ALA A 195 13.83 2.97 -12.52
CA ALA A 195 12.77 3.96 -12.49
C ALA A 195 12.08 4.00 -13.86
N ARG A 196 10.75 3.93 -13.88
CA ARG A 196 9.99 4.02 -15.12
C ARG A 196 9.65 5.47 -15.37
N VAL A 197 10.02 5.99 -16.53
CA VAL A 197 9.49 7.27 -17.01
C VAL A 197 8.00 7.04 -17.24
N LYS A 198 7.14 7.57 -16.35
CA LYS A 198 5.72 7.67 -16.65
C LYS A 198 5.62 8.60 -17.86
N ALA A 199 5.04 8.11 -18.96
CA ALA A 199 4.58 9.00 -20.02
C ALA A 199 3.60 9.99 -19.37
N GLU A 200 3.98 11.27 -19.35
CA GLU A 200 3.09 12.34 -18.91
C GLU A 200 1.87 12.38 -19.85
N PRO A 201 0.64 12.54 -19.32
CA PRO A 201 -0.40 13.09 -20.14
C PRO A 201 -0.05 14.56 -20.41
N GLU A 202 0.28 14.88 -21.66
CA GLU A 202 0.28 16.24 -22.15
C GLU A 202 -1.13 16.83 -21.99
N THR A 203 -1.31 17.71 -21.00
CA THR A 203 -2.23 18.83 -21.13
C THR A 203 -1.52 20.08 -20.63
N GLY A 204 -0.87 20.76 -21.58
CA GLY A 204 -0.42 22.12 -21.37
C GLY A 204 -1.63 23.04 -21.19
N ILE A 205 -1.67 23.77 -20.09
CA ILE A 205 -2.26 25.11 -20.05
C ILE A 205 -1.28 26.02 -19.30
N LYS A 206 -0.73 26.99 -20.03
CA LYS A 206 0.00 28.15 -19.50
C LYS A 206 -1.00 29.24 -19.12
N GLY A 207 -0.71 29.92 -18.00
CA GLY A 207 -1.28 31.20 -17.57
C GLY A 207 -2.67 31.08 -16.92
N GLU A 208 -3.04 31.78 -15.85
CA GLU A 208 -2.54 33.00 -15.22
C GLU A 208 -2.92 33.01 -13.71
N ILE A 209 -2.25 33.87 -12.95
CA ILE A 209 -2.60 34.21 -11.57
C ILE A 209 -3.93 34.96 -11.57
N HIS A 210 -4.95 34.50 -10.83
CA HIS A 210 -5.85 35.38 -10.04
C HIS A 210 -6.82 34.61 -9.12
N ASN A 211 -6.86 35.12 -7.87
CA ASN A 211 -7.70 34.77 -6.72
C ASN A 211 -7.43 33.43 -6.00
N PRO A 212 -7.06 33.44 -4.71
CA PRO A 212 -7.04 32.23 -3.91
C PRO A 212 -8.47 31.68 -3.80
N PRO A 213 -8.75 30.40 -4.14
CA PRO A 213 -9.98 29.73 -3.76
C PRO A 213 -10.32 30.01 -2.30
N LYS A 214 -11.51 30.59 -2.06
CA LYS A 214 -12.06 30.81 -0.72
C LYS A 214 -12.45 29.50 -0.03
N ASP A 215 -12.60 28.43 -0.81
CA ASP A 215 -12.97 27.11 -0.30
C ASP A 215 -11.73 26.35 0.18
N LEU A 216 -11.51 26.37 1.50
CA LEU A 216 -10.47 25.61 2.21
C LEU A 216 -10.96 24.21 2.63
N SER A 217 -11.86 23.60 1.86
CA SER A 217 -12.26 22.22 2.05
C SER A 217 -11.06 21.26 2.00
N CYS A 218 -11.20 20.10 2.65
CA CYS A 218 -10.17 19.06 2.69
C CYS A 218 -9.71 18.66 1.27
N GLU A 219 -10.64 18.51 0.34
CA GLU A 219 -10.37 18.13 -1.05
C GLU A 219 -9.57 19.21 -1.82
N ASN A 220 -9.88 20.49 -1.60
CA ASN A 220 -9.11 21.58 -2.20
C ASN A 220 -7.70 21.67 -1.61
N LEU A 221 -7.56 21.51 -0.28
CA LEU A 221 -6.23 21.52 0.36
C LEU A 221 -5.37 20.35 -0.09
N LYS A 222 -5.94 19.16 -0.30
CA LYS A 222 -5.23 18.02 -0.92
C LYS A 222 -4.76 18.36 -2.33
N THR A 223 -5.58 19.05 -3.11
CA THR A 223 -5.24 19.45 -4.48
C THR A 223 -4.09 20.48 -4.48
N ILE A 224 -4.18 21.50 -3.64
CA ILE A 224 -3.15 22.54 -3.46
C ILE A 224 -1.81 21.92 -3.05
N TYR A 225 -1.83 21.01 -2.08
CA TYR A 225 -0.63 20.36 -1.56
C TYR A 225 -0.34 18.99 -2.19
N SER A 226 -0.85 18.76 -3.42
CA SER A 226 -0.76 17.46 -4.09
C SER A 226 0.68 16.96 -4.33
N LYS A 227 1.63 17.90 -4.45
CA LYS A 227 3.07 17.60 -4.59
C LYS A 227 3.76 17.25 -3.26
N HIS A 228 3.07 17.39 -2.13
CA HIS A 228 3.58 17.10 -0.79
C HIS A 228 3.08 15.74 -0.31
N VAL A 229 3.69 14.68 -0.84
CA VAL A 229 3.24 13.28 -0.67
C VAL A 229 3.09 12.87 0.79
N ALA A 230 3.99 13.32 1.66
CA ALA A 230 3.94 13.01 3.08
C ALA A 230 2.73 13.67 3.79
N LEU A 231 2.44 14.94 3.46
CA LEU A 231 1.25 15.63 3.96
C LEU A 231 -0.03 14.97 3.46
N LEU A 232 -0.10 14.61 2.19
CA LEU A 232 -1.22 13.86 1.63
C LEU A 232 -1.44 12.54 2.37
N HIS A 233 -0.37 11.80 2.66
CA HIS A 233 -0.45 10.57 3.43
C HIS A 233 -1.06 10.83 4.80
N VAL A 234 -0.57 11.84 5.53
CA VAL A 234 -1.10 12.20 6.85
C VAL A 234 -2.58 12.59 6.80
N ILE A 235 -2.99 13.41 5.83
CA ILE A 235 -4.38 13.85 5.65
C ILE A 235 -5.29 12.65 5.35
N ASN A 236 -4.94 11.83 4.36
CA ASN A 236 -5.72 10.66 3.96
C ASN A 236 -5.86 9.66 5.11
N ARG A 237 -4.78 9.44 5.87
CA ARG A 237 -4.77 8.57 7.05
C ARG A 237 -5.74 9.08 8.12
N LEU A 238 -5.70 10.37 8.45
CA LEU A 238 -6.57 10.93 9.49
C LEU A 238 -8.04 11.00 9.05
N GLU A 239 -8.30 11.22 7.76
CA GLU A 239 -9.65 11.20 7.21
C GLU A 239 -10.26 9.79 7.18
N ALA A 240 -9.49 8.76 6.80
CA ALA A 240 -9.93 7.37 6.92
C ALA A 240 -10.21 7.03 8.39
N GLY A 241 -9.36 7.53 9.29
CA GLY A 241 -9.51 7.42 10.72
C GLY A 241 -10.77 8.06 11.28
N SER A 242 -11.11 9.26 10.83
CA SER A 242 -12.29 9.97 11.35
C SER A 242 -13.61 9.32 10.98
N LYS A 243 -13.60 8.47 9.94
CA LYS A 243 -14.76 7.68 9.50
C LYS A 243 -14.79 6.27 10.14
N SER A 244 -13.84 5.94 11.02
CA SER A 244 -13.73 4.62 11.65
C SER A 244 -14.34 4.60 13.05
N TYR A 245 -15.02 3.50 13.40
CA TYR A 245 -15.50 3.23 14.77
C TYR A 245 -14.42 2.65 15.70
N ASN A 246 -13.19 2.49 15.22
CA ASN A 246 -12.10 1.94 16.01
C ASN A 246 -11.60 2.98 17.05
N PRO A 247 -11.56 2.64 18.36
CA PRO A 247 -11.18 3.57 19.43
C PRO A 247 -9.78 4.15 19.29
N TYR A 248 -8.85 3.49 18.59
CA TYR A 248 -7.51 4.01 18.30
C TYR A 248 -7.50 5.17 17.29
N TRP A 249 -8.62 5.43 16.62
CA TRP A 249 -8.83 6.58 15.72
C TRP A 249 -9.61 7.73 16.36
N MET A 250 -10.00 7.60 17.63
CA MET A 250 -10.61 8.68 18.38
C MET A 250 -9.70 9.92 18.36
N GLY A 251 -10.29 11.10 18.11
CA GLY A 251 -9.53 12.34 17.94
C GLY A 251 -8.92 12.58 16.56
N SER A 252 -9.06 11.65 15.60
CA SER A 252 -8.54 11.84 14.23
C SER A 252 -9.22 13.00 13.50
N GLN A 253 -10.54 13.18 13.64
CA GLN A 253 -11.25 14.33 13.05
C GLN A 253 -10.76 15.66 13.63
N ALA A 254 -10.59 15.73 14.95
CA ALA A 254 -10.13 16.94 15.62
C ALA A 254 -8.71 17.31 15.15
N LYS A 255 -7.79 16.33 15.15
CA LYS A 255 -6.43 16.52 14.65
C LYS A 255 -6.40 16.91 13.17
N LEU A 256 -7.21 16.25 12.33
CA LEU A 256 -7.33 16.56 10.91
C LEU A 256 -7.77 18.02 10.72
N ASN A 257 -8.80 18.47 11.43
CA ASN A 257 -9.29 19.84 11.36
C ASN A 257 -8.20 20.85 11.74
N THR A 258 -7.39 20.57 12.77
CA THR A 258 -6.26 21.45 13.15
C THR A 258 -5.20 21.53 12.06
N ILE A 259 -4.85 20.39 11.44
CA ILE A 259 -3.89 20.36 10.34
C ILE A 259 -4.43 21.12 9.12
N LEU A 260 -5.69 20.90 8.74
CA LEU A 260 -6.33 21.60 7.62
C LEU A 260 -6.40 23.12 7.88
N GLY A 261 -6.69 23.54 9.11
CA GLY A 261 -6.67 24.95 9.50
C GLY A 261 -5.28 25.57 9.36
N ALA A 262 -4.23 24.90 9.82
CA ALA A 262 -2.85 25.38 9.68
C ALA A 262 -2.41 25.43 8.21
N LEU A 263 -2.77 24.43 7.39
CA LEU A 263 -2.50 24.41 5.96
C LEU A 263 -3.26 25.50 5.19
N GLY A 264 -4.50 25.79 5.57
CA GLY A 264 -5.27 26.91 5.04
C GLY A 264 -4.63 28.25 5.37
N ALA A 265 -4.12 28.42 6.59
CA ALA A 265 -3.40 29.62 6.99
C ALA A 265 -2.07 29.79 6.21
N CYS A 266 -1.33 28.71 5.97
CA CYS A 266 -0.13 28.73 5.13
C CYS A 266 -0.47 29.20 3.71
N TYR A 267 -1.54 28.65 3.13
CA TYR A 267 -1.99 29.01 1.80
C TYR A 267 -2.39 30.48 1.68
N GLN A 268 -3.24 30.96 2.61
CA GLN A 268 -3.72 32.34 2.62
C GLN A 268 -2.61 33.38 2.82
N LYS A 269 -1.57 33.02 3.58
CA LYS A 269 -0.43 33.91 3.88
C LYS A 269 0.76 33.72 2.94
N GLY A 270 0.68 32.79 1.98
CA GLY A 270 1.78 32.46 1.07
C GLY A 270 3.02 31.90 1.79
N ILE A 271 2.83 31.22 2.92
CA ILE A 271 3.92 30.68 3.74
C ILE A 271 4.36 29.33 3.16
N ASP A 272 5.68 29.16 3.04
CA ASP A 272 6.27 27.89 2.65
C ASP A 272 6.02 26.79 3.71
N VAL A 273 5.38 25.72 3.26
CA VAL A 273 4.97 24.60 4.11
C VAL A 273 6.17 23.79 4.60
N ASP A 274 7.22 23.68 3.80
CA ASP A 274 8.43 22.97 4.25
C ASP A 274 9.12 23.74 5.38
N SER A 275 9.26 25.05 5.26
CA SER A 275 9.72 25.92 6.35
C SER A 275 8.90 25.73 7.63
N GLU A 276 7.57 25.75 7.52
CA GLU A 276 6.67 25.54 8.67
C GLU A 276 6.85 24.14 9.28
N LEU A 277 6.94 23.08 8.48
CA LEU A 277 7.17 21.73 8.99
C LEU A 277 8.52 21.55 9.68
N SER A 278 9.55 22.33 9.32
CA SER A 278 10.87 22.34 9.99
C SER A 278 10.91 23.18 11.25
N ASN A 279 10.06 24.20 11.37
CA ASN A 279 9.98 25.02 12.57
C ASN A 279 9.11 24.32 13.62
N SER A 280 9.71 23.82 14.70
CA SER A 280 8.99 23.14 15.80
C SER A 280 7.92 24.02 16.47
N ASN A 281 8.06 25.35 16.38
CA ASN A 281 7.13 26.31 16.98
C ASN A 281 6.00 26.74 16.04
N SER A 282 6.02 26.31 14.78
CA SER A 282 4.98 26.68 13.82
C SER A 282 3.65 26.00 14.15
N GLU A 283 2.55 26.62 13.70
CA GLU A 283 1.21 26.08 13.92
C GLU A 283 1.01 24.75 13.20
N LEU A 284 1.56 24.61 11.99
CA LEU A 284 1.51 23.36 11.24
C LEU A 284 2.32 22.25 11.93
N SER A 285 3.52 22.56 12.40
CA SER A 285 4.39 21.59 13.07
C SER A 285 3.79 21.12 14.40
N LYS A 286 3.22 22.05 15.18
CA LYS A 286 2.43 21.72 16.38
C LYS A 286 1.24 20.84 16.04
N ALA A 287 0.47 21.18 14.99
CA ALA A 287 -0.68 20.39 14.55
C ALA A 287 -0.31 18.95 14.17
N ILE A 288 0.81 18.77 13.45
CA ILE A 288 1.35 17.44 13.12
C ILE A 288 1.74 16.66 14.39
N ASN A 289 2.25 17.34 15.41
CA ASN A 289 2.66 16.78 16.70
C ASN A 289 1.52 16.58 17.72
N ILE A 290 0.27 16.88 17.37
CA ILE A 290 -0.87 16.59 18.26
C ILE A 290 -1.01 15.08 18.44
N ARG A 291 -1.11 14.63 19.69
CA ARG A 291 -1.53 13.26 20.03
C ARG A 291 -3.05 13.16 19.89
N ARG A 292 -3.54 12.07 19.30
CA ARG A 292 -4.97 11.88 19.06
C ARG A 292 -5.73 11.43 20.30
N LEU A 293 -5.07 10.64 21.16
CA LEU A 293 -5.65 10.06 22.36
C LEU A 293 -5.20 10.84 23.60
N PRO A 294 -6.11 11.18 24.53
CA PRO A 294 -5.75 11.65 25.86
C PRO A 294 -4.95 10.60 26.63
N SER A 295 -4.10 11.05 27.54
CA SER A 295 -3.20 10.20 28.34
C SER A 295 -3.89 9.13 29.19
N LEU A 296 -5.22 9.14 29.35
CA LEU A 296 -5.95 8.10 30.07
C LEU A 296 -5.81 6.69 29.43
N PHE A 297 -5.45 6.61 28.14
CA PHE A 297 -5.14 5.33 27.48
C PHE A 297 -3.66 4.89 27.60
N SER A 298 -2.81 5.69 28.26
CA SER A 298 -1.38 5.35 28.50
C SER A 298 -1.16 4.31 29.60
N PHE A 299 -2.23 3.86 30.28
CA PHE A 299 -2.16 2.89 31.38
C PHE A 299 -1.84 1.45 30.93
N TRP A 300 -2.00 1.11 29.64
CA TRP A 300 -1.81 -0.25 29.11
C TRP A 300 -0.47 -0.47 28.39
N GLY A 301 0.37 0.56 28.28
CA GLY A 301 1.68 0.47 27.64
C GLY A 301 2.67 1.33 28.39
N GLY A 302 3.40 0.73 29.33
CA GLY A 302 4.53 1.37 30.00
C GLY A 302 5.64 1.67 28.99
N LYS A 303 5.59 2.86 28.39
CA LYS A 303 6.70 3.60 27.77
C LYS A 303 6.12 4.95 27.33
N ASN A 304 6.80 6.03 27.73
CA ASN A 304 6.57 7.37 27.20
C ASN A 304 6.51 7.28 25.66
N GLU A 305 5.37 7.67 25.08
CA GLU A 305 5.05 7.44 23.67
C GLU A 305 6.17 7.87 22.71
N SER A 306 6.51 6.93 21.84
CA SER A 306 7.18 7.09 20.54
C SER A 306 6.61 8.28 19.74
N PRO A 307 7.40 8.88 18.82
CA PRO A 307 6.98 10.04 18.03
C PRO A 307 5.61 9.85 17.37
N VAL A 308 4.84 10.93 17.33
CA VAL A 308 3.50 10.98 16.75
C VAL A 308 3.56 10.48 15.31
N GLU A 309 2.76 9.46 14.96
CA GLU A 309 2.83 8.79 13.64
C GLU A 309 2.79 9.77 12.46
N SER A 310 2.03 10.86 12.58
CA SER A 310 2.01 11.94 11.58
C SER A 310 3.38 12.60 11.38
N ARG A 311 4.15 12.81 12.46
CA ARG A 311 5.51 13.35 12.41
C ARG A 311 6.48 12.34 11.81
N LYS A 312 6.37 11.07 12.18
CA LYS A 312 7.18 9.98 11.63
C LYS A 312 7.08 9.93 10.10
N ILE A 313 5.86 9.98 9.55
CA ILE A 313 5.61 10.03 8.10
C ILE A 313 6.30 11.25 7.43
N ILE A 314 6.26 12.42 8.07
CA ILE A 314 6.92 13.63 7.55
C ILE A 314 8.45 13.49 7.57
N ASP A 315 9.01 12.98 8.66
CA ASP A 315 10.45 12.88 8.85
C ASP A 315 11.08 11.79 7.97
N GLU A 316 10.39 10.67 7.77
CA GLU A 316 10.79 9.60 6.84
C GLU A 316 10.86 10.11 5.39
N ASN A 317 9.85 10.88 4.96
CA ASN A 317 9.86 11.45 3.61
C ASN A 317 10.95 12.51 3.42
N ARG A 318 11.26 13.30 4.45
CA ARG A 318 12.37 14.26 4.43
C ARG A 318 13.73 13.59 4.33
N THR A 319 13.92 12.52 5.10
CA THR A 319 15.16 11.74 5.08
C THR A 319 15.35 11.11 3.71
N TYR A 320 14.27 10.59 3.11
CA TYR A 320 14.28 10.08 1.74
C TYR A 320 14.66 11.13 0.69
N ARG A 321 14.08 12.34 0.73
CA ARG A 321 14.42 13.45 -0.20
C ARG A 321 15.85 13.95 -0.02
N ARG A 322 16.39 13.95 1.20
CA ARG A 322 17.79 14.35 1.44
C ARG A 322 18.79 13.33 0.89
N ASN A 323 18.44 12.05 0.91
CA ASN A 323 19.32 10.98 0.46
C ASN A 323 19.19 10.68 -1.05
N ASN A 324 18.19 11.26 -1.73
CA ASN A 324 17.94 11.09 -3.16
C ASN A 324 17.48 12.43 -3.79
N PRO A 325 18.42 13.36 -4.11
CA PRO A 325 18.12 14.69 -4.65
C PRO A 325 17.56 14.68 -6.07
#